data_AF-A0A410Q2K6-F1
#
_entry.id   AF-A0A410Q2K6-F1
#
_cell.length_a   1.000
_cell.length_b   1.000
_cell.length_c   1.000
_cell.angle_alpha   90.00
_cell.angle_beta   90.00
_cell.angle_gamma   90.00
#
_symmetry.space_group_name_H-M   'P 1'
#
loop_
_entity.id
_entity.type
_entity.pdbx_description
1 polymer ?
#
loop_
_entity_poly.entity_id
_entity_poly.type
_entity_poly.pdbx_seq_one_letter_code
_entity_poly.pdbx_strand_id
1 'polypeptide(L)'
;MPMYLKKDTIRLIEASVDSISMAVTSLGLPQRYELRESSSENAIAVGLAGVSVELAMSSIIVQAQGEQSLHLPSGYYKTGTHIVDNFRALITSQIPKMLFLTQGIKNPAEHISKILKYTPKFKLLTKSRAGGLHAGKGPSRDVCIACVNDVINFINLLGESSRIKPYTETVPRIIAMPKSYDLIIDDLIGKMDKSTSDIDKANMLSSIYLVIPELPEEEPEWVQAFDRLMISPKETDISFLLDTLQNSKYASLIKVAKSADALPVTVQKGNPNALPIEPQYLKKSFSDIRDRWYADRGTANGRLDQKQFDPPPIESVYEIFSLQFHVLQITRSEDELLTATDTWPLVAASLSYPGTLGPYWYFVRKTSDWGQMEAYINRAVKYGGQSLRTGFKEFKPWFDALRKGKALPKTEEHVIKLLSEYEETSNKRKALTKLSEKNEKKDKALCENAKSDLAQVYGEEKSIGEILIKLAENKYAFNNDGSRSYWARVLCEAASEMEDSQGLLAILKSQELSVAHSAARKALRMIDFINFGPKIE
;
A
#
# COMPACT_ATOMS: atom_id res chain seq x y z
N MET A 1 -45.31 28.12 -6.31
CA MET A 1 -44.78 26.75 -6.50
C MET A 1 -45.33 25.85 -5.40
N PRO A 2 -45.64 24.57 -5.66
CA PRO A 2 -46.02 23.62 -4.61
C PRO A 2 -44.89 23.47 -3.58
N MET A 3 -45.21 23.51 -2.29
CA MET A 3 -44.25 23.26 -1.22
C MET A 3 -44.04 21.76 -1.05
N TYR A 4 -42.81 21.29 -1.22
CA TYR A 4 -42.46 19.88 -1.11
C TYR A 4 -41.85 19.48 0.23
N LEU A 5 -41.41 20.47 1.00
CA LEU A 5 -40.77 20.35 2.32
C LEU A 5 -41.48 21.25 3.35
N LYS A 6 -41.20 21.04 4.64
CA LYS A 6 -41.69 21.93 5.71
C LYS A 6 -41.09 23.33 5.59
N LYS A 7 -41.81 24.35 6.05
CA LYS A 7 -41.33 25.74 6.04
C LYS A 7 -39.98 25.92 6.74
N ASP A 8 -39.80 25.29 7.90
CA ASP A 8 -38.54 25.39 8.65
C ASP A 8 -37.37 24.71 7.93
N THR A 9 -37.65 23.61 7.23
CA THR A 9 -36.66 22.95 6.37
C THR A 9 -36.26 23.85 5.20
N ILE A 10 -37.24 24.48 4.53
CA ILE A 10 -36.99 25.40 3.41
C ILE A 10 -36.13 26.57 3.89
N ARG A 11 -36.50 27.21 5.01
CA ARG A 11 -35.74 28.30 5.65
C ARG A 11 -34.27 27.92 5.88
N LEU A 12 -34.02 26.71 6.39
CA LEU A 12 -32.65 26.24 6.66
C LEU A 12 -31.86 25.95 5.37
N ILE A 13 -32.50 25.41 4.33
CA ILE A 13 -31.86 25.18 3.02
C ILE A 13 -31.52 26.52 2.36
N GLU A 14 -32.45 27.47 2.33
CA GLU A 14 -32.21 28.80 1.74
C GLU A 14 -31.09 29.53 2.49
N ALA A 15 -31.10 29.53 3.83
CA ALA A 15 -30.02 30.10 4.62
C ALA A 15 -28.67 29.39 4.39
N SER A 16 -28.69 28.07 4.13
CA SER A 16 -27.50 27.33 3.74
C SER A 16 -26.95 27.81 2.38
N VAL A 17 -27.82 27.98 1.39
CA VAL A 17 -27.46 28.45 0.04
C VAL A 17 -26.92 29.88 0.07
N ASP A 18 -27.53 30.75 0.86
CA ASP A 18 -27.07 32.13 1.04
C ASP A 18 -25.70 32.16 1.73
N SER A 19 -25.51 31.32 2.77
CA SER A 19 -24.23 31.24 3.49
C SER A 19 -23.08 30.81 2.58
N ILE A 20 -23.28 29.79 1.74
CA ILE A 20 -22.22 29.37 0.80
C ILE A 20 -22.00 30.40 -0.31
N SER A 21 -23.06 31.08 -0.76
CA SER A 21 -22.96 32.17 -1.74
C SER A 21 -22.11 33.32 -1.20
N MET A 22 -22.33 33.71 0.06
CA MET A 22 -21.51 34.72 0.74
C MET A 22 -20.06 34.26 0.93
N ALA A 23 -19.82 32.97 1.22
CA ALA A 23 -18.47 32.42 1.29
C ALA A 23 -17.74 32.53 -0.06
N VAL A 24 -18.42 32.19 -1.17
CA VAL A 24 -17.88 32.34 -2.54
C VAL A 24 -17.61 33.80 -2.86
N THR A 25 -18.53 34.70 -2.53
CA THR A 25 -18.32 36.15 -2.70
C THR A 25 -17.10 36.62 -1.92
N SER A 26 -16.96 36.20 -0.65
CA SER A 26 -15.81 36.57 0.19
C SER A 26 -14.48 36.12 -0.41
N LEU A 27 -14.42 34.98 -1.10
CA LEU A 27 -13.21 34.49 -1.78
C LEU A 27 -12.90 35.22 -3.10
N GLY A 28 -13.90 35.88 -3.68
CA GLY A 28 -13.79 36.69 -4.89
C GLY A 28 -13.51 38.18 -4.64
N LEU A 29 -13.61 38.66 -3.40
CA LEU A 29 -13.29 40.03 -3.06
C LEU A 29 -11.77 40.29 -3.18
N PRO A 30 -11.36 41.49 -3.63
CA PRO A 30 -9.97 41.89 -3.59
C PRO A 30 -9.41 41.77 -2.17
N GLN A 31 -8.22 41.18 -2.05
CA GLN A 31 -7.55 41.09 -0.76
C GLN A 31 -7.18 42.49 -0.27
N ARG A 32 -7.26 42.69 1.06
CA ARG A 32 -6.76 43.91 1.68
C ARG A 32 -5.26 44.02 1.44
N TYR A 33 -4.78 45.22 1.12
CA TYR A 33 -3.36 45.49 1.00
C TYR A 33 -2.68 45.23 2.36
N GLU A 34 -1.75 44.27 2.38
CA GLU A 34 -1.00 43.78 3.56
C GLU A 34 -1.86 43.48 4.80
N LEU A 35 -2.18 42.20 5.00
CA LEU A 35 -2.73 41.75 6.27
C LEU A 35 -1.67 41.91 7.36
N ARG A 36 -1.99 42.65 8.43
CA ARG A 36 -1.15 42.73 9.63
C ARG A 36 -1.05 41.38 10.35
N GLU A 37 -2.10 40.56 10.22
CA GLU A 37 -2.18 39.22 10.79
C GLU A 37 -2.64 38.24 9.72
N SER A 38 -1.74 37.40 9.22
CA SER A 38 -2.00 36.41 8.17
C SER A 38 -2.99 35.33 8.61
N SER A 39 -3.07 35.04 9.90
CA SER A 39 -4.03 34.08 10.47
C SER A 39 -5.49 34.47 10.26
N SER A 40 -5.77 35.76 10.01
CA SER A 40 -7.12 36.26 9.73
C SER A 40 -7.59 36.03 8.29
N GLU A 41 -6.69 35.57 7.41
CA GLU A 41 -7.02 35.34 6.01
C GLU A 41 -8.13 34.31 5.86
N ASN A 42 -9.13 34.60 5.02
CA ASN A 42 -10.25 33.70 4.70
C ASN A 42 -11.07 33.17 5.90
N ALA A 43 -10.90 33.73 7.11
CA ALA A 43 -11.59 33.28 8.32
C ALA A 43 -13.13 33.32 8.18
N ILE A 44 -13.65 34.39 7.57
CA ILE A 44 -15.08 34.53 7.30
C ILE A 44 -15.55 33.52 6.25
N ALA A 45 -14.76 33.29 5.19
CA ALA A 45 -15.14 32.37 4.12
C ALA A 45 -15.25 30.92 4.63
N VAL A 46 -14.25 30.43 5.39
CA VAL A 46 -14.32 29.08 5.99
C VAL A 46 -15.43 28.98 7.05
N GLY A 47 -15.64 30.08 7.80
CA GLY A 47 -16.74 30.22 8.75
C GLY A 47 -18.11 30.02 8.10
N LEU A 48 -18.38 30.75 7.03
CA LEU A 48 -19.63 30.69 6.29
C LEU A 48 -19.83 29.36 5.55
N ALA A 49 -18.76 28.75 5.05
CA ALA A 49 -18.80 27.41 4.47
C ALA A 49 -19.26 26.37 5.53
N GLY A 50 -18.71 26.44 6.75
CA GLY A 50 -19.12 25.55 7.83
C GLY A 50 -20.55 25.79 8.32
N VAL A 51 -21.02 27.05 8.36
CA VAL A 51 -22.42 27.38 8.67
C VAL A 51 -23.36 26.79 7.61
N SER A 52 -23.01 26.91 6.34
CA SER A 52 -23.79 26.37 5.24
C SER A 52 -24.03 24.86 5.39
N VAL A 53 -22.96 24.08 5.63
CA VAL A 53 -23.07 22.63 5.85
C VAL A 53 -23.95 22.28 7.05
N GLU A 54 -23.76 22.97 8.17
CA GLU A 54 -24.55 22.75 9.37
C GLU A 54 -26.05 23.02 9.13
N LEU A 55 -26.37 24.10 8.43
CA LEU A 55 -27.74 24.44 8.08
C LEU A 55 -28.34 23.43 7.09
N ALA A 56 -27.59 23.00 6.08
CA ALA A 56 -28.00 21.96 5.15
C ALA A 56 -28.32 20.65 5.88
N MET A 57 -27.44 20.17 6.75
CA MET A 57 -27.68 18.96 7.56
C MET A 57 -28.85 19.14 8.52
N SER A 58 -28.94 20.29 9.19
CA SER A 58 -30.03 20.61 10.10
C SER A 58 -31.38 20.58 9.39
N SER A 59 -31.45 21.06 8.15
CA SER A 59 -32.70 21.05 7.36
C SER A 59 -33.25 19.63 7.17
N ILE A 60 -32.36 18.66 6.95
CA ILE A 60 -32.70 17.24 6.76
C ILE A 60 -33.20 16.64 8.08
N ILE A 61 -32.51 16.95 9.19
CA ILE A 61 -32.93 16.52 10.53
C ILE A 61 -34.32 17.09 10.85
N VAL A 62 -34.55 18.39 10.63
CA VAL A 62 -35.84 19.06 10.89
C VAL A 62 -36.96 18.49 10.01
N GLN A 63 -36.67 18.17 8.75
CA GLN A 63 -37.66 17.57 7.87
C GLN A 63 -38.14 16.23 8.43
N ALA A 64 -37.22 15.38 8.89
CA ALA A 64 -37.51 14.05 9.40
C ALA A 64 -38.08 14.05 10.84
N GLN A 65 -37.51 14.86 11.73
CA GLN A 65 -37.71 14.79 13.19
C GLN A 65 -38.37 16.04 13.80
N GLY A 66 -38.43 17.17 13.09
CA GLY A 66 -39.01 18.44 13.56
C GLY A 66 -38.00 19.39 14.18
N GLU A 67 -38.36 20.66 14.42
CA GLU A 67 -37.41 21.69 14.85
C GLU A 67 -36.79 21.43 16.24
N GLN A 68 -37.54 20.79 17.14
CA GLN A 68 -37.07 20.46 18.49
C GLN A 68 -35.86 19.52 18.48
N SER A 69 -35.61 18.76 17.40
CA SER A 69 -34.45 17.89 17.30
C SER A 69 -33.12 18.64 17.17
N LEU A 70 -33.15 19.96 16.93
CA LEU A 70 -31.95 20.81 16.95
C LEU A 70 -31.52 21.21 18.36
N HIS A 71 -32.35 20.95 19.37
CA HIS A 71 -32.07 21.29 20.76
C HIS A 71 -31.57 20.08 21.55
N LEU A 72 -30.73 20.34 22.55
CA LEU A 72 -30.42 19.40 23.61
C LEU A 72 -31.61 19.33 24.59
N PRO A 73 -31.70 18.28 25.43
CA PRO A 73 -32.74 18.21 26.48
C PRO A 73 -32.78 19.42 27.42
N SER A 74 -31.65 20.14 27.53
CA SER A 74 -31.52 21.38 28.29
C SER A 74 -32.13 22.62 27.62
N GLY A 75 -32.60 22.51 26.37
CA GLY A 75 -33.16 23.62 25.59
C GLY A 75 -32.13 24.45 24.81
N TYR A 76 -30.82 24.18 24.96
CA TYR A 76 -29.78 24.82 24.16
C TYR A 76 -29.66 24.18 22.77
N TYR A 77 -29.23 24.95 21.76
CA TYR A 77 -28.92 24.41 20.44
C TYR A 77 -27.79 23.39 20.48
N LYS A 78 -27.92 22.35 19.65
CA LYS A 78 -26.85 21.40 19.37
C LYS A 78 -25.67 22.11 18.71
N THR A 79 -24.47 21.65 19.01
CA THR A 79 -23.24 22.11 18.36
C THR A 79 -23.14 21.54 16.94
N GLY A 80 -22.31 22.13 16.08
CA GLY A 80 -22.13 21.63 14.70
C GLY A 80 -21.70 20.15 14.66
N THR A 81 -20.86 19.72 15.61
CA THR A 81 -20.45 18.31 15.74
C THR A 81 -21.64 17.40 16.08
N HIS A 82 -22.49 17.82 17.02
CA HIS A 82 -23.73 17.10 17.33
C HIS A 82 -24.64 17.02 16.10
N ILE A 83 -24.77 18.10 15.30
CA ILE A 83 -25.57 18.10 14.07
C ILE A 83 -25.04 17.05 13.07
N VAL A 84 -23.73 16.99 12.83
CA VAL A 84 -23.13 16.00 11.91
C VAL A 84 -23.38 14.57 12.39
N ASP A 85 -23.18 14.30 13.69
CA ASP A 85 -23.38 12.95 14.25
C ASP A 85 -24.87 12.53 14.20
N ASN A 86 -25.79 13.45 14.50
CA ASN A 86 -27.24 13.21 14.41
C ASN A 86 -27.68 12.99 12.95
N PHE A 87 -27.16 13.78 12.02
CA PHE A 87 -27.42 13.63 10.59
C PHE A 87 -26.95 12.26 10.07
N ARG A 88 -25.73 11.86 10.42
CA ARG A 88 -25.18 10.55 10.03
C ARG A 88 -25.99 9.39 10.60
N ALA A 89 -26.36 9.46 11.89
CA ALA A 89 -27.21 8.45 12.52
C ALA A 89 -28.59 8.36 11.83
N LEU A 90 -29.19 9.51 11.53
CA LEU A 90 -30.48 9.59 10.85
C LEU A 90 -30.43 8.99 9.44
N ILE A 91 -29.43 9.34 8.64
CA ILE A 91 -29.29 8.81 7.28
C ILE A 91 -29.01 7.31 7.28
N THR A 92 -28.15 6.83 8.18
CA THR A 92 -27.86 5.39 8.31
C THR A 92 -29.08 4.59 8.75
N SER A 93 -29.96 5.17 9.59
CA SER A 93 -31.19 4.50 10.04
C SER A 93 -32.23 4.28 8.94
N GLN A 94 -32.12 4.98 7.80
CA GLN A 94 -32.98 4.85 6.62
C GLN A 94 -34.49 4.82 6.93
N ILE A 95 -34.96 5.61 7.91
CA ILE A 95 -36.38 5.63 8.26
C ILE A 95 -37.25 6.11 7.08
N PRO A 96 -38.53 5.66 6.96
CA PRO A 96 -39.40 6.03 5.84
C PRO A 96 -39.58 7.54 5.63
N LYS A 97 -39.45 8.35 6.70
CA LYS A 97 -39.49 9.81 6.61
C LYS A 97 -38.33 10.42 5.80
N MET A 98 -37.30 9.64 5.43
CA MET A 98 -36.15 10.07 4.63
C MET A 98 -36.38 9.94 3.12
N LEU A 99 -37.51 9.40 2.66
CA LEU A 99 -37.81 9.21 1.23
C LEU A 99 -37.71 10.51 0.40
N PHE A 100 -37.86 11.68 1.02
CA PHE A 100 -37.68 12.96 0.33
C PHE A 100 -36.23 13.21 -0.12
N LEU A 101 -35.22 12.54 0.45
CA LEU A 101 -33.82 12.63 -0.01
C LEU A 101 -33.57 11.83 -1.29
N THR A 102 -34.41 10.84 -1.61
CA THR A 102 -34.16 9.91 -2.72
C THR A 102 -35.22 9.97 -3.83
N GLN A 103 -36.17 10.90 -3.71
CA GLN A 103 -37.26 11.04 -4.66
C GLN A 103 -36.76 11.45 -6.05
N GLY A 104 -37.01 10.60 -7.05
CA GLY A 104 -36.58 10.82 -8.43
C GLY A 104 -35.15 10.33 -8.72
N ILE A 105 -34.52 9.65 -7.78
CA ILE A 105 -33.17 9.10 -7.91
C ILE A 105 -33.23 7.63 -8.33
N LYS A 106 -32.47 7.26 -9.36
CA LYS A 106 -32.44 5.89 -9.91
C LYS A 106 -31.86 4.86 -8.94
N ASN A 107 -30.80 5.22 -8.22
CA ASN A 107 -30.12 4.34 -7.26
C ASN A 107 -30.06 5.00 -5.87
N PRO A 108 -31.10 4.84 -5.03
CA PRO A 108 -31.15 5.45 -3.70
C PRO A 108 -30.00 5.05 -2.78
N ALA A 109 -29.57 3.79 -2.80
CA ALA A 109 -28.52 3.29 -1.90
C ALA A 109 -27.15 3.92 -2.20
N GLU A 110 -26.80 4.02 -3.48
CA GLU A 110 -25.56 4.68 -3.91
C GLU A 110 -25.59 6.18 -3.59
N HIS A 111 -26.73 6.84 -3.79
CA HIS A 111 -26.89 8.25 -3.47
C HIS A 111 -26.69 8.53 -1.97
N ILE A 112 -27.30 7.71 -1.11
CA ILE A 112 -27.11 7.79 0.34
C ILE A 112 -25.64 7.51 0.74
N SER A 113 -24.98 6.54 0.09
CA SER A 113 -23.55 6.29 0.29
C SER A 113 -22.70 7.52 -0.07
N LYS A 114 -22.98 8.20 -1.19
CA LYS A 114 -22.29 9.44 -1.59
C LYS A 114 -22.49 10.55 -0.56
N ILE A 115 -23.71 10.72 -0.04
CA ILE A 115 -24.00 11.69 1.04
C ILE A 115 -23.18 11.38 2.29
N LEU A 116 -23.16 10.12 2.73
CA LEU A 116 -22.46 9.71 3.94
C LEU A 116 -20.94 9.92 3.83
N LYS A 117 -20.35 9.78 2.65
CA LYS A 117 -18.91 10.01 2.41
C LYS A 117 -18.44 11.43 2.72
N TYR A 118 -19.32 12.43 2.68
CA TYR A 118 -18.96 13.80 3.04
C TYR A 118 -18.95 14.07 4.55
N THR A 119 -19.67 13.25 5.34
CA THR A 119 -19.87 13.51 6.77
C THR A 119 -18.59 13.61 7.60
N PRO A 120 -17.52 12.80 7.37
CA PRO A 120 -16.31 12.90 8.17
C PRO A 120 -15.56 14.23 7.96
N LYS A 121 -15.47 14.70 6.70
CA LYS A 121 -14.89 16.01 6.37
C LYS A 121 -15.67 17.16 6.98
N PHE A 122 -17.00 17.06 6.96
CA PHE A 122 -17.87 18.08 7.54
C PHE A 122 -17.80 18.14 9.07
N LYS A 123 -17.52 17.02 9.73
CA LYS A 123 -17.20 17.03 11.17
C LYS A 123 -16.01 17.96 11.45
N LEU A 124 -14.95 17.87 10.65
CA LEU A 124 -13.79 18.77 10.75
C LEU A 124 -14.14 20.22 10.38
N LEU A 125 -14.86 20.42 9.28
CA LEU A 125 -15.25 21.76 8.82
C LEU A 125 -16.12 22.51 9.86
N THR A 126 -17.00 21.82 10.60
CA THR A 126 -17.77 22.46 11.69
C THR A 126 -16.89 22.94 12.85
N LYS A 127 -15.70 22.36 13.05
CA LYS A 127 -14.72 22.87 14.02
C LYS A 127 -14.00 24.10 13.47
N SER A 128 -13.57 24.04 12.21
CA SER A 128 -12.98 25.20 11.52
C SER A 128 -13.96 26.38 11.41
N ARG A 129 -15.27 26.11 11.32
CA ARG A 129 -16.33 27.12 11.43
C ARG A 129 -16.21 27.97 12.70
N ALA A 130 -16.05 27.31 13.84
CA ALA A 130 -15.92 27.99 15.13
C ALA A 130 -14.61 28.79 15.19
N GLY A 131 -13.52 28.26 14.63
CA GLY A 131 -12.27 29.00 14.47
C GLY A 131 -12.42 30.25 13.60
N GLY A 132 -13.11 30.14 12.46
CA GLY A 132 -13.34 31.25 11.54
C GLY A 132 -14.22 32.36 12.11
N LEU A 133 -15.38 31.99 12.66
CA LEU A 133 -16.37 32.98 13.11
C LEU A 133 -16.13 33.53 14.52
N HIS A 134 -15.53 32.75 15.42
CA HIS A 134 -15.34 33.18 16.81
C HIS A 134 -13.89 33.57 17.11
N ALA A 135 -12.91 32.82 16.57
CA ALA A 135 -11.50 33.12 16.79
C ALA A 135 -10.89 33.99 15.68
N GLY A 136 -11.62 34.26 14.59
CA GLY A 136 -11.14 35.04 13.46
C GLY A 136 -9.98 34.38 12.72
N LYS A 137 -9.84 33.05 12.81
CA LYS A 137 -8.74 32.29 12.20
C LYS A 137 -9.20 31.51 10.98
N GLY A 138 -8.50 31.65 9.86
CA GLY A 138 -8.81 30.95 8.62
C GLY A 138 -7.59 30.29 7.98
N PRO A 139 -7.82 29.30 7.11
CA PRO A 139 -6.76 28.65 6.36
C PRO A 139 -6.36 29.46 5.13
N SER A 140 -5.36 28.97 4.38
CA SER A 140 -4.98 29.54 3.09
C SER A 140 -6.16 29.53 2.11
N ARG A 141 -6.08 30.41 1.10
CA ARG A 141 -7.13 30.54 0.08
C ARG A 141 -7.41 29.22 -0.63
N ASP A 142 -6.38 28.44 -0.96
CA ASP A 142 -6.50 27.17 -1.66
C ASP A 142 -7.29 26.13 -0.83
N VAL A 143 -7.00 26.04 0.48
CA VAL A 143 -7.71 25.17 1.44
C VAL A 143 -9.16 25.63 1.60
N CYS A 144 -9.38 26.94 1.66
CA CYS A 144 -10.73 27.49 1.81
C CYS A 144 -11.58 27.22 0.56
N ILE A 145 -11.01 27.33 -0.64
CA ILE A 145 -11.69 27.00 -1.90
C ILE A 145 -12.07 25.51 -1.93
N ALA A 146 -11.16 24.63 -1.51
CA ALA A 146 -11.44 23.20 -1.39
C ALA A 146 -12.65 22.92 -0.48
N CYS A 147 -12.67 23.54 0.72
CA CYS A 147 -13.79 23.40 1.65
C CYS A 147 -15.11 23.90 1.02
N VAL A 148 -15.10 25.09 0.41
CA VAL A 148 -16.29 25.67 -0.25
C VAL A 148 -16.80 24.77 -1.37
N ASN A 149 -15.92 24.20 -2.18
CA ASN A 149 -16.30 23.27 -3.24
C ASN A 149 -16.92 21.98 -2.69
N ASP A 150 -16.39 21.43 -1.59
CA ASP A 150 -16.98 20.27 -0.92
C ASP A 150 -18.42 20.57 -0.44
N VAL A 151 -18.67 21.77 0.10
CA VAL A 151 -20.03 22.20 0.49
C VAL A 151 -20.95 22.35 -0.72
N ILE A 152 -20.49 23.01 -1.79
CA ILE A 152 -21.26 23.19 -3.02
C ILE A 152 -21.65 21.84 -3.61
N ASN A 153 -20.69 20.90 -3.70
CA ASN A 153 -20.94 19.56 -4.20
C ASN A 153 -21.96 18.82 -3.34
N PHE A 154 -21.88 18.95 -2.02
CA PHE A 154 -22.84 18.35 -1.10
C PHE A 154 -24.26 18.91 -1.28
N ILE A 155 -24.42 20.23 -1.38
CA ILE A 155 -25.76 20.83 -1.57
C ILE A 155 -26.32 20.45 -2.95
N ASN A 156 -25.47 20.42 -3.99
CA ASN A 156 -25.87 19.94 -5.31
C ASN A 156 -26.29 18.46 -5.28
N LEU A 157 -25.57 17.63 -4.51
CA LEU A 157 -25.95 16.23 -4.30
C LEU A 157 -27.32 16.14 -3.65
N LEU A 158 -27.60 16.90 -2.57
CA LEU A 158 -28.95 16.96 -1.98
C LEU A 158 -30.01 17.39 -3.02
N GLY A 159 -29.64 18.33 -3.90
CA GLY A 159 -30.46 18.84 -5.01
C GLY A 159 -30.75 17.84 -6.14
N GLU A 160 -30.11 16.66 -6.17
CA GLU A 160 -30.49 15.59 -7.11
C GLU A 160 -31.89 15.05 -6.81
N SER A 161 -32.32 15.13 -5.55
CA SER A 161 -33.70 14.81 -5.19
C SER A 161 -34.65 15.85 -5.77
N SER A 162 -35.65 15.39 -6.51
CA SER A 162 -36.73 16.24 -7.05
C SER A 162 -37.49 17.04 -5.98
N ARG A 163 -37.47 16.61 -4.71
CA ARG A 163 -38.12 17.32 -3.59
C ARG A 163 -37.28 18.47 -3.04
N ILE A 164 -35.96 18.43 -3.22
CA ILE A 164 -35.01 19.41 -2.68
C ILE A 164 -34.55 20.37 -3.77
N LYS A 165 -34.42 19.87 -5.01
CA LYS A 165 -33.97 20.61 -6.19
C LYS A 165 -34.49 22.05 -6.27
N PRO A 166 -35.80 22.35 -6.09
CA PRO A 166 -36.31 23.71 -6.23
C PRO A 166 -35.69 24.73 -5.26
N TYR A 167 -35.10 24.27 -4.16
CA TYR A 167 -34.51 25.11 -3.11
C TYR A 167 -32.98 25.21 -3.24
N THR A 168 -32.38 24.51 -4.20
CA THR A 168 -30.92 24.48 -4.42
C THR A 168 -30.52 24.94 -5.83
N GLU A 169 -31.46 25.45 -6.64
CA GLU A 169 -31.18 25.89 -8.02
C GLU A 169 -30.21 27.08 -8.08
N THR A 170 -30.16 27.88 -7.03
CA THR A 170 -29.34 29.10 -6.92
C THR A 170 -27.98 28.86 -6.27
N VAL A 171 -27.61 27.60 -5.98
CA VAL A 171 -26.30 27.25 -5.44
C VAL A 171 -25.19 27.76 -6.38
N PRO A 172 -24.15 28.42 -5.83
CA PRO A 172 -23.06 28.96 -6.65
C PRO A 172 -22.30 27.83 -7.36
N ARG A 173 -21.69 28.15 -8.50
CA ARG A 173 -20.83 27.21 -9.21
C ARG A 173 -19.55 26.95 -8.42
N ILE A 174 -19.02 25.74 -8.59
CA ILE A 174 -17.69 25.40 -8.05
C ILE A 174 -16.63 26.39 -8.53
N ILE A 175 -15.72 26.73 -7.63
CA ILE A 175 -14.59 27.61 -7.91
C ILE A 175 -13.46 26.75 -8.47
N ALA A 176 -12.84 27.18 -9.57
CA ALA A 176 -11.70 26.49 -10.14
C ALA A 176 -10.54 26.44 -9.13
N MET A 177 -10.04 25.23 -8.87
CA MET A 177 -8.89 25.05 -7.98
C MET A 177 -7.63 25.59 -8.65
N PRO A 178 -6.89 26.52 -8.03
CA PRO A 178 -5.66 27.07 -8.60
C PRO A 178 -4.49 26.07 -8.57
N LYS A 179 -4.55 25.07 -7.68
CA LYS A 179 -3.55 24.00 -7.52
C LYS A 179 -4.27 22.66 -7.33
N SER A 180 -3.59 21.55 -7.63
CA SER A 180 -4.09 20.23 -7.26
C SER A 180 -4.09 20.06 -5.73
N TYR A 181 -4.97 19.17 -5.24
CA TYR A 181 -5.05 18.83 -3.81
C TYR A 181 -3.69 18.35 -3.25
N ASP A 182 -2.95 17.55 -4.03
CA ASP A 182 -1.63 17.05 -3.65
C ASP A 182 -0.61 18.21 -3.47
N LEU A 183 -0.59 19.16 -4.39
CA LEU A 183 0.29 20.35 -4.29
C LEU A 183 -0.02 21.23 -3.08
N ILE A 184 -1.30 21.32 -2.70
CA ILE A 184 -1.73 22.06 -1.50
C ILE A 184 -1.22 21.35 -0.25
N ILE A 185 -1.33 20.02 -0.20
CA ILE A 185 -0.86 19.20 0.91
C ILE A 185 0.67 19.32 1.03
N ASP A 186 1.41 19.22 -0.07
CA ASP A 186 2.88 19.33 -0.08
C ASP A 186 3.36 20.71 0.41
N ASP A 187 2.71 21.80 -0.04
CA ASP A 187 3.01 23.16 0.44
C ASP A 187 2.74 23.30 1.95
N LEU A 188 1.65 22.71 2.45
CA LEU A 188 1.34 22.71 3.88
C LEU A 188 2.34 21.89 4.70
N ILE A 189 2.77 20.72 4.22
CA ILE A 189 3.81 19.91 4.87
C ILE A 189 5.14 20.66 4.89
N GLY A 190 5.57 21.21 3.76
CA GLY A 190 6.83 21.95 3.67
C GLY A 190 6.85 23.20 4.57
N LYS A 191 5.71 23.85 4.78
CA LYS A 191 5.57 24.96 5.74
C LYS A 191 5.59 24.48 7.19
N MET A 192 4.99 23.32 7.45
CA MET A 192 4.92 22.73 8.79
C MET A 192 6.30 22.28 9.27
N ASP A 193 7.10 21.66 8.40
CA ASP A 193 8.47 21.22 8.70
C ASP A 193 9.42 22.40 8.99
N LYS A 194 9.15 23.56 8.39
CA LYS A 194 9.93 24.80 8.60
C LYS A 194 9.47 25.61 9.81
N SER A 195 8.31 25.30 10.38
CA SER A 195 7.72 26.06 11.47
C SER A 195 8.31 25.65 12.83
N THR A 196 8.60 26.63 13.68
CA THR A 196 9.03 26.42 15.08
C THR A 196 7.89 26.56 16.08
N SER A 197 6.69 26.97 15.63
CA SER A 197 5.52 27.25 16.46
C SER A 197 4.53 26.08 16.40
N ASP A 198 4.19 25.51 17.56
CA ASP A 198 3.21 24.43 17.67
C ASP A 198 1.81 24.85 17.20
N ILE A 199 1.48 26.15 17.37
CA ILE A 199 0.22 26.72 16.89
C ILE A 199 0.19 26.72 15.36
N ASP A 200 1.30 27.08 14.71
CA ASP A 200 1.37 27.11 13.25
C ASP A 200 1.39 25.70 12.66
N LYS A 201 2.11 24.76 13.30
CA LYS A 201 2.06 23.33 12.94
C LYS A 201 0.64 22.78 13.07
N ALA A 202 -0.06 23.10 14.15
CA ALA A 202 -1.46 22.70 14.35
C ALA A 202 -2.40 23.25 13.28
N ASN A 203 -2.24 24.51 12.90
CA ASN A 203 -3.06 25.13 11.84
C ASN A 203 -2.80 24.48 10.47
N MET A 204 -1.54 24.17 10.15
CA MET A 204 -1.16 23.50 8.90
C MET A 204 -1.67 22.06 8.86
N LEU A 205 -1.53 21.34 9.97
CA LEU A 205 -2.06 19.99 10.13
C LEU A 205 -3.58 19.96 10.01
N SER A 206 -4.28 20.90 10.66
CA SER A 206 -5.73 21.06 10.49
C SER A 206 -6.10 21.30 9.03
N SER A 207 -5.32 22.11 8.31
CA SER A 207 -5.56 22.40 6.90
C SER A 207 -5.33 21.19 6.00
N ILE A 208 -4.36 20.33 6.32
CA ILE A 208 -4.13 19.06 5.61
C ILE A 208 -5.36 18.17 5.74
N TYR A 209 -5.84 17.94 6.97
CA TYR A 209 -7.01 17.08 7.22
C TYR A 209 -8.32 17.59 6.57
N LEU A 210 -8.44 18.89 6.29
CA LEU A 210 -9.57 19.44 5.54
C LEU A 210 -9.50 19.15 4.03
N VAL A 211 -8.28 19.03 3.48
CA VAL A 211 -8.04 18.97 2.03
C VAL A 211 -7.80 17.54 1.54
N ILE A 212 -7.37 16.61 2.39
CA ILE A 212 -7.13 15.23 1.98
C ILE A 212 -8.37 14.59 1.33
N PRO A 213 -8.23 13.87 0.19
CA PRO A 213 -9.39 13.35 -0.54
C PRO A 213 -10.20 12.29 0.23
N GLU A 214 -9.52 11.38 0.93
CA GLU A 214 -10.10 10.40 1.85
C GLU A 214 -9.48 10.59 3.23
N LEU A 215 -10.31 10.57 4.27
CA LEU A 215 -9.82 10.56 5.65
C LEU A 215 -9.35 9.15 6.03
N PRO A 216 -8.39 9.00 6.97
CA PRO A 216 -8.08 7.71 7.56
C PRO A 216 -9.36 7.02 8.04
N GLU A 217 -9.41 5.68 7.97
CA GLU A 217 -10.55 4.92 8.50
C GLU A 217 -10.81 5.37 9.94
N GLU A 218 -12.09 5.56 10.28
CA GLU A 218 -12.51 6.24 11.52
C GLU A 218 -12.16 5.41 12.76
N GLU A 219 -10.90 5.43 13.17
CA GLU A 219 -10.50 5.09 14.54
C GLU A 219 -10.85 6.30 15.44
N PRO A 220 -11.53 6.08 16.58
CA PRO A 220 -12.05 7.16 17.42
C PRO A 220 -10.96 8.09 18.00
N GLU A 221 -9.70 7.68 17.97
CA GLU A 221 -8.59 8.33 18.65
C GLU A 221 -8.07 9.58 17.90
N TRP A 222 -8.02 9.56 16.56
CA TRP A 222 -7.51 10.68 15.78
C TRP A 222 -8.48 11.86 15.73
N VAL A 223 -9.79 11.61 15.73
CA VAL A 223 -10.80 12.69 15.80
C VAL A 223 -10.71 13.41 17.16
N GLN A 224 -10.45 12.68 18.24
CA GLN A 224 -10.27 13.26 19.57
C GLN A 224 -8.94 14.04 19.67
N ALA A 225 -7.87 13.53 19.07
CA ALA A 225 -6.60 14.25 18.98
C ALA A 225 -6.75 15.54 18.15
N PHE A 226 -7.49 15.49 17.06
CA PHE A 226 -7.83 16.67 16.26
C PHE A 226 -8.63 17.70 17.06
N ASP A 227 -9.60 17.26 17.87
CA ASP A 227 -10.37 18.14 18.74
C ASP A 227 -9.49 18.84 19.78
N ARG A 228 -8.54 18.11 20.39
CA ARG A 228 -7.56 18.70 21.31
C ARG A 228 -6.65 19.69 20.60
N LEU A 229 -6.18 19.35 19.40
CA LEU A 229 -5.32 20.19 18.56
C LEU A 229 -5.96 21.56 18.28
N MET A 230 -7.27 21.59 17.96
CA MET A 230 -7.98 22.82 17.63
C MET A 230 -8.24 23.75 18.83
N ILE A 231 -8.20 23.22 20.06
CA ILE A 231 -8.44 23.98 21.29
C ILE A 231 -7.10 24.43 21.89
N SER A 232 -6.18 23.49 22.07
CA SER A 232 -4.87 23.71 22.68
C SER A 232 -3.86 22.74 22.06
N PRO A 233 -3.08 23.18 21.07
CA PRO A 233 -2.04 22.37 20.45
C PRO A 233 -1.06 21.79 21.47
N LYS A 234 -0.78 20.49 21.38
CA LYS A 234 0.28 19.80 22.11
C LYS A 234 1.14 19.01 21.13
N GLU A 235 2.44 18.98 21.37
CA GLU A 235 3.41 18.26 20.53
C GLU A 235 3.07 16.77 20.37
N THR A 236 2.50 16.15 21.42
CA THR A 236 2.01 14.77 21.40
C THR A 236 0.84 14.56 20.44
N ASP A 237 -0.12 15.49 20.41
CA ASP A 237 -1.29 15.40 19.52
C ASP A 237 -0.89 15.68 18.07
N ILE A 238 0.04 16.61 17.85
CA ILE A 238 0.64 16.88 16.53
C ILE A 238 1.34 15.63 16.00
N SER A 239 2.23 15.02 16.80
CA SER A 239 2.98 13.82 16.40
C SER A 239 2.05 12.64 16.10
N PHE A 240 1.05 12.40 16.95
CA PHE A 240 0.08 11.33 16.74
C PHE A 240 -0.72 11.50 15.44
N LEU A 241 -1.19 12.72 15.16
CA LEU A 241 -1.93 13.02 13.93
C LEU A 241 -1.06 12.95 12.67
N LEU A 242 0.25 13.25 12.79
CA LEU A 242 1.22 13.06 11.71
C LEU A 242 1.49 11.59 11.44
N ASP A 243 1.67 10.78 12.48
CA ASP A 243 1.86 9.33 12.35
C ASP A 243 0.62 8.68 11.74
N THR A 244 -0.57 9.12 12.15
CA THR A 244 -1.85 8.68 11.55
C THR A 244 -1.90 8.97 10.05
N LEU A 245 -1.44 10.16 9.62
CA LEU A 245 -1.35 10.49 8.19
C LEU A 245 -0.27 9.66 7.48
N GLN A 246 0.89 9.42 8.10
CA GLN A 246 1.98 8.61 7.54
C GLN A 246 1.64 7.12 7.40
N ASN A 247 0.72 6.61 8.21
CA ASN A 247 0.23 5.23 8.13
C ASN A 247 -1.01 5.09 7.23
N SER A 248 -1.54 6.20 6.70
CA SER A 248 -2.68 6.21 5.79
C SER A 248 -2.28 5.89 4.34
N LYS A 249 -3.27 5.71 3.44
CA LYS A 249 -3.05 5.57 1.99
C LYS A 249 -2.28 6.75 1.36
N TYR A 250 -2.17 7.88 2.06
CA TYR A 250 -1.47 9.09 1.63
C TYR A 250 -0.03 9.18 2.13
N ALA A 251 0.50 8.11 2.75
CA ALA A 251 1.90 7.97 3.14
C ALA A 251 2.89 8.31 2.02
N SER A 252 2.54 7.99 0.77
CA SER A 252 3.36 8.25 -0.41
C SER A 252 3.53 9.74 -0.70
N LEU A 253 2.49 10.56 -0.50
CA LEU A 253 2.56 12.01 -0.67
C LEU A 253 3.55 12.63 0.35
N ILE A 254 3.45 12.20 1.61
CA ILE A 254 4.32 12.66 2.70
C ILE A 254 5.78 12.21 2.50
N LYS A 255 6.01 11.01 1.95
CA LYS A 255 7.36 10.48 1.67
C LYS A 255 8.05 11.21 0.51
N VAL A 256 7.31 11.73 -0.47
CA VAL A 256 7.86 12.47 -1.63
C VAL A 256 8.31 13.89 -1.24
N ALA A 257 7.62 14.54 -0.30
CA ALA A 257 7.94 15.90 0.15
C ALA A 257 9.26 16.02 0.95
N LYS A 258 9.81 14.91 1.49
CA LYS A 258 11.11 14.91 2.19
C LYS A 258 12.32 15.18 1.28
N SER A 259 12.14 15.11 -0.05
CA SER A 259 13.17 15.45 -1.03
C SER A 259 12.90 16.84 -1.62
N ALA A 260 13.80 17.79 -1.35
CA ALA A 260 13.63 19.23 -1.61
C ALA A 260 13.41 19.65 -3.09
N ASP A 261 13.50 18.72 -4.07
CA ASP A 261 13.47 19.01 -5.52
C ASP A 261 12.56 18.05 -6.33
N ALA A 262 11.47 17.54 -5.76
CA ALA A 262 10.56 16.68 -6.50
C ALA A 262 9.47 17.46 -7.26
N LEU A 263 9.51 17.45 -8.59
CA LEU A 263 8.40 17.89 -9.44
C LEU A 263 7.28 16.82 -9.42
N PRO A 264 6.03 17.17 -9.07
CA PRO A 264 4.95 16.21 -9.06
C PRO A 264 4.50 15.91 -10.50
N VAL A 265 4.63 14.65 -10.91
CA VAL A 265 4.12 14.15 -12.19
C VAL A 265 2.95 13.21 -11.91
N THR A 266 1.77 13.55 -12.43
CA THR A 266 0.56 12.73 -12.32
C THR A 266 0.33 11.96 -13.62
N VAL A 267 0.16 10.64 -13.53
CA VAL A 267 -0.13 9.78 -14.69
C VAL A 267 -1.65 9.72 -14.91
N GLN A 268 -2.15 10.40 -15.94
CA GLN A 268 -3.56 10.37 -16.33
C GLN A 268 -3.82 9.23 -17.32
N LYS A 269 -4.20 8.04 -16.83
CA LYS A 269 -4.62 6.92 -17.70
C LYS A 269 -5.83 7.33 -18.55
N GLY A 270 -5.68 7.31 -19.88
CA GLY A 270 -6.78 7.52 -20.84
C GLY A 270 -6.90 8.93 -21.45
N ASN A 271 -6.00 9.87 -21.15
CA ASN A 271 -5.97 11.17 -21.83
C ASN A 271 -5.16 11.06 -23.15
N PRO A 272 -5.76 11.28 -24.34
CA PRO A 272 -5.06 11.16 -25.63
C PRO A 272 -3.95 12.21 -25.85
N ASN A 273 -3.94 13.28 -25.06
CA ASN A 273 -2.90 14.32 -25.07
C ASN A 273 -1.90 14.18 -23.92
N ALA A 274 -2.05 13.18 -23.04
CA ALA A 274 -1.04 12.90 -22.03
C ALA A 274 0.15 12.20 -22.69
N LEU A 275 1.37 12.64 -22.37
CA LEU A 275 2.55 11.85 -22.65
C LEU A 275 2.38 10.50 -21.92
N PRO A 276 2.44 9.35 -22.61
CA PRO A 276 2.34 8.05 -22.00
C PRO A 276 3.62 7.79 -21.21
N ILE A 277 3.68 8.36 -20.02
CA ILE A 277 4.74 8.13 -19.07
C ILE A 277 4.15 7.21 -18.01
N GLU A 278 4.11 5.91 -18.27
CA GLU A 278 3.94 4.96 -17.17
C GLU A 278 5.13 5.15 -16.22
N PRO A 279 4.95 5.17 -14.88
CA PRO A 279 6.04 5.46 -13.94
C PRO A 279 7.25 4.53 -14.10
N GLN A 280 7.02 3.32 -14.61
CA GLN A 280 8.06 2.36 -14.98
C GLN A 280 9.01 2.87 -16.08
N TYR A 281 8.57 3.79 -16.95
CA TYR A 281 9.41 4.46 -17.95
C TYR A 281 10.18 5.67 -17.40
N LEU A 282 9.84 6.19 -16.21
CA LEU A 282 10.62 7.24 -15.52
C LEU A 282 11.74 6.66 -14.66
N LYS A 283 11.61 5.41 -14.23
CA LYS A 283 12.61 4.73 -13.43
C LYS A 283 13.76 4.28 -14.34
N LYS A 284 14.93 4.91 -14.18
CA LYS A 284 16.18 4.43 -14.79
C LYS A 284 16.67 3.11 -14.19
N SER A 285 16.20 2.78 -12.98
CA SER A 285 16.48 1.53 -12.28
C SER A 285 15.33 1.18 -11.32
N PHE A 286 15.08 -0.12 -11.15
CA PHE A 286 14.09 -0.62 -10.20
C PHE A 286 14.81 -1.15 -8.96
N SER A 287 14.55 -0.55 -7.79
CA SER A 287 15.06 -1.01 -6.50
C SER A 287 14.13 -2.04 -5.85
N ASP A 288 12.82 -1.92 -6.07
CA ASP A 288 11.81 -2.83 -5.54
C ASP A 288 11.71 -4.12 -6.38
N ILE A 289 11.68 -5.28 -5.72
CA ILE A 289 11.62 -6.60 -6.38
C ILE A 289 10.31 -6.82 -7.13
N ARG A 290 9.18 -6.30 -6.61
CA ARG A 290 7.88 -6.41 -7.28
C ARG A 290 7.89 -5.64 -8.60
N ASP A 291 8.44 -4.43 -8.59
CA ASP A 291 8.57 -3.62 -9.80
C ASP A 291 9.53 -4.26 -10.81
N ARG A 292 10.67 -4.81 -10.34
CA ARG A 292 11.60 -5.59 -11.18
C ARG A 292 10.90 -6.78 -11.84
N TRP A 293 10.11 -7.53 -11.06
CA TRP A 293 9.36 -8.67 -11.59
C TRP A 293 8.38 -8.27 -12.70
N TYR A 294 7.63 -7.17 -12.53
CA TYR A 294 6.73 -6.67 -13.59
C TYR A 294 7.50 -6.28 -14.86
N ALA A 295 8.64 -5.60 -14.71
CA ALA A 295 9.48 -5.19 -15.84
C ALA A 295 10.11 -6.39 -16.57
N ASP A 296 10.66 -7.34 -15.82
CA ASP A 296 11.30 -8.56 -16.34
C ASP A 296 10.29 -9.42 -17.09
N ARG A 297 9.09 -9.60 -16.52
CA ARG A 297 7.96 -10.28 -17.17
C ARG A 297 7.59 -9.61 -18.48
N GLY A 298 7.39 -8.28 -18.47
CA GLY A 298 7.04 -7.53 -19.67
C GLY A 298 8.10 -7.65 -20.77
N THR A 299 9.36 -7.53 -20.38
CA THR A 299 10.52 -7.68 -21.28
C THR A 299 10.60 -9.07 -21.87
N ALA A 300 10.55 -10.12 -21.05
CA ALA A 300 10.64 -11.51 -21.52
C ALA A 300 9.52 -11.86 -22.49
N ASN A 301 8.27 -11.47 -22.18
CA ASN A 301 7.14 -11.70 -23.08
C ASN A 301 7.29 -10.92 -24.40
N GLY A 302 7.60 -9.62 -24.34
CA GLY A 302 7.77 -8.79 -25.53
C GLY A 302 8.92 -9.25 -26.43
N ARG A 303 10.05 -9.66 -25.83
CA ARG A 303 11.21 -10.21 -26.57
C ARG A 303 10.88 -11.56 -27.20
N LEU A 304 10.13 -12.41 -26.50
CA LEU A 304 9.71 -13.70 -27.06
C LEU A 304 8.81 -13.54 -28.28
N ASP A 305 7.94 -12.53 -28.30
CA ASP A 305 7.13 -12.18 -29.48
C ASP A 305 7.99 -11.66 -30.64
N GLN A 306 9.10 -10.99 -30.32
CA GLN A 306 10.15 -10.60 -31.27
C GLN A 306 11.13 -11.74 -31.63
N LYS A 307 10.82 -13.00 -31.26
CA LYS A 307 11.67 -14.18 -31.52
C LYS A 307 13.05 -14.10 -30.85
N GLN A 308 13.14 -13.41 -29.72
CA GLN A 308 14.34 -13.29 -28.89
C GLN A 308 14.11 -13.92 -27.52
N PHE A 309 15.16 -14.51 -26.94
CA PHE A 309 15.13 -15.07 -25.59
C PHE A 309 15.87 -14.13 -24.63
N ASP A 310 15.11 -13.53 -23.71
CA ASP A 310 15.62 -12.56 -22.74
C ASP A 310 14.86 -12.72 -21.41
N PRO A 311 15.15 -13.78 -20.63
CA PRO A 311 14.49 -14.04 -19.36
C PRO A 311 15.05 -13.14 -18.25
N PRO A 312 14.38 -13.04 -17.09
CA PRO A 312 14.92 -12.37 -15.92
C PRO A 312 16.31 -12.90 -15.50
N PRO A 313 17.14 -12.08 -14.82
CA PRO A 313 18.34 -12.55 -14.14
C PRO A 313 18.03 -13.68 -13.15
N ILE A 314 18.97 -14.62 -12.99
CA ILE A 314 18.78 -15.77 -12.07
C ILE A 314 18.66 -15.30 -10.61
N GLU A 315 19.25 -14.16 -10.27
CA GLU A 315 19.18 -13.56 -8.95
C GLU A 315 17.73 -13.20 -8.59
N SER A 316 16.94 -12.72 -9.56
CA SER A 316 15.51 -12.47 -9.39
C SER A 316 14.75 -13.77 -9.07
N VAL A 317 15.13 -14.89 -9.69
CA VAL A 317 14.54 -16.20 -9.42
C VAL A 317 14.80 -16.63 -7.97
N TYR A 318 16.05 -16.57 -7.51
CA TYR A 318 16.39 -16.96 -6.13
C TYR A 318 15.72 -16.05 -5.10
N GLU A 319 15.64 -14.76 -5.38
CA GLU A 319 15.00 -13.78 -4.50
C GLU A 319 13.49 -14.04 -4.37
N ILE A 320 12.79 -14.22 -5.49
CA ILE A 320 11.34 -14.49 -5.49
C ILE A 320 11.05 -15.87 -4.88
N PHE A 321 11.87 -16.89 -5.13
CA PHE A 321 11.69 -18.22 -4.53
C PHE A 321 11.82 -18.18 -3.01
N SER A 322 12.85 -17.51 -2.50
CA SER A 322 13.15 -17.50 -1.05
C SER A 322 12.18 -16.61 -0.26
N LEU A 323 11.66 -15.54 -0.88
CA LEU A 323 10.68 -14.65 -0.25
C LEU A 323 9.24 -15.06 -0.53
N GLN A 324 8.96 -15.75 -1.63
CA GLN A 324 7.64 -16.15 -2.12
C GLN A 324 6.76 -14.97 -2.58
N PHE A 325 5.82 -15.26 -3.49
CA PHE A 325 5.04 -14.22 -4.20
C PHE A 325 4.11 -13.43 -3.28
N HIS A 326 3.53 -14.08 -2.27
CA HIS A 326 2.54 -13.44 -1.40
C HIS A 326 3.21 -12.48 -0.41
N VAL A 327 4.38 -12.84 0.12
CA VAL A 327 5.19 -11.96 0.99
C VAL A 327 5.66 -10.73 0.22
N LEU A 328 6.02 -10.91 -1.06
CA LEU A 328 6.38 -9.83 -1.99
C LEU A 328 5.20 -8.99 -2.48
N GLN A 329 3.96 -9.31 -2.05
CA GLN A 329 2.74 -8.65 -2.49
C GLN A 329 2.55 -8.66 -4.02
N ILE A 330 3.10 -9.69 -4.69
CA ILE A 330 2.82 -9.98 -6.10
C ILE A 330 1.45 -10.68 -6.21
N THR A 331 1.14 -11.51 -5.22
CA THR A 331 -0.17 -12.16 -5.02
C THR A 331 -0.77 -11.70 -3.70
N ARG A 332 -2.10 -11.76 -3.57
CA ARG A 332 -2.87 -11.37 -2.39
C ARG A 332 -2.90 -12.46 -1.32
N SER A 333 -2.73 -13.72 -1.72
CA SER A 333 -2.69 -14.88 -0.83
C SER A 333 -1.68 -15.90 -1.30
N GLU A 334 -1.30 -16.81 -0.42
CA GLU A 334 -0.36 -17.89 -0.76
C GLU A 334 -0.90 -18.78 -1.90
N ASP A 335 -2.19 -19.12 -1.90
CA ASP A 335 -2.78 -20.04 -2.87
C ASP A 335 -3.12 -19.42 -4.24
N GLU A 336 -2.96 -18.10 -4.39
CA GLU A 336 -3.29 -17.43 -5.66
C GLU A 336 -2.34 -17.89 -6.77
N LEU A 337 -2.93 -18.34 -7.89
CA LEU A 337 -2.20 -18.78 -9.06
C LEU A 337 -2.04 -17.63 -10.06
N LEU A 338 -0.85 -17.53 -10.63
CA LEU A 338 -0.50 -16.57 -11.68
C LEU A 338 -0.70 -17.18 -13.07
N THR A 339 -0.85 -16.32 -14.07
CA THR A 339 -0.97 -16.77 -15.47
C THR A 339 0.35 -17.33 -15.99
N ALA A 340 0.31 -18.09 -17.09
CA ALA A 340 1.53 -18.61 -17.69
C ALA A 340 2.50 -17.50 -18.12
N THR A 341 1.99 -16.34 -18.60
CA THR A 341 2.79 -15.16 -18.97
C THR A 341 3.64 -14.63 -17.81
N ASP A 342 3.22 -14.90 -16.59
CA ASP A 342 3.77 -14.34 -15.37
C ASP A 342 4.84 -15.25 -14.77
N THR A 343 4.72 -16.56 -14.99
CA THR A 343 5.60 -17.58 -14.39
C THR A 343 6.60 -18.20 -15.36
N TRP A 344 6.28 -18.33 -16.65
CA TRP A 344 7.18 -18.94 -17.63
C TRP A 344 8.56 -18.26 -17.70
N PRO A 345 8.71 -16.92 -17.56
CA PRO A 345 10.02 -16.28 -17.63
C PRO A 345 10.95 -16.75 -16.51
N LEU A 346 10.41 -16.94 -15.30
CA LEU A 346 11.16 -17.41 -14.13
C LEU A 346 11.58 -18.87 -14.28
N VAL A 347 10.67 -19.72 -14.77
CA VAL A 347 10.98 -21.13 -15.09
C VAL A 347 12.09 -21.19 -16.15
N ALA A 348 11.97 -20.41 -17.23
CA ALA A 348 12.96 -20.40 -18.29
C ALA A 348 14.33 -19.86 -17.82
N ALA A 349 14.35 -18.83 -16.97
CA ALA A 349 15.58 -18.34 -16.34
C ALA A 349 16.29 -19.46 -15.56
N SER A 350 15.56 -20.18 -14.69
CA SER A 350 16.09 -21.31 -13.92
C SER A 350 16.67 -22.42 -14.78
N LEU A 351 16.00 -22.75 -15.88
CA LEU A 351 16.44 -23.79 -16.83
C LEU A 351 17.62 -23.35 -17.71
N SER A 352 17.83 -22.04 -17.86
CA SER A 352 18.87 -21.48 -18.72
C SER A 352 20.21 -21.25 -18.00
N TYR A 353 20.24 -21.38 -16.67
CA TYR A 353 21.44 -21.08 -15.88
C TYR A 353 22.58 -22.08 -16.14
N PRO A 354 23.81 -21.62 -16.46
CA PRO A 354 24.94 -22.50 -16.65
C PRO A 354 25.39 -23.09 -15.30
N GLY A 355 25.25 -24.41 -15.14
CA GLY A 355 25.66 -25.15 -13.94
C GLY A 355 24.48 -25.79 -13.21
N THR A 356 24.27 -25.42 -11.94
CA THR A 356 23.13 -25.92 -11.16
C THR A 356 21.88 -25.13 -11.53
N LEU A 357 20.86 -25.81 -12.09
CA LEU A 357 19.58 -25.20 -12.40
C LEU A 357 19.00 -24.49 -11.17
N GLY A 358 18.34 -23.34 -11.39
CA GLY A 358 17.64 -22.63 -10.33
C GLY A 358 16.38 -23.37 -9.86
N PRO A 359 15.70 -22.87 -8.81
CA PRO A 359 14.39 -23.38 -8.42
C PRO A 359 13.36 -23.07 -9.52
N TYR A 360 12.55 -24.04 -9.88
CA TYR A 360 11.51 -23.89 -10.91
C TYR A 360 10.18 -24.54 -10.56
N TRP A 361 10.14 -25.50 -9.63
CA TRP A 361 8.91 -26.20 -9.27
C TRP A 361 7.91 -25.31 -8.56
N TYR A 362 8.38 -24.44 -7.65
CA TYR A 362 7.54 -23.42 -7.02
C TYR A 362 6.80 -22.58 -8.07
N PHE A 363 7.48 -22.08 -9.10
CA PHE A 363 6.86 -21.27 -10.16
C PHE A 363 5.88 -22.09 -11.01
N VAL A 364 6.22 -23.36 -11.32
CA VAL A 364 5.31 -24.29 -12.00
C VAL A 364 4.03 -24.49 -11.18
N ARG A 365 4.14 -24.68 -9.86
CA ARG A 365 2.98 -24.85 -8.95
C ARG A 365 2.14 -23.59 -8.81
N LYS A 366 2.74 -22.41 -8.93
CA LYS A 366 2.03 -21.11 -8.91
C LYS A 366 1.46 -20.70 -10.28
N THR A 367 1.38 -21.62 -11.23
CA THR A 367 0.84 -21.34 -12.57
C THR A 367 -0.57 -21.91 -12.73
N SER A 368 -1.52 -21.11 -13.19
CA SER A 368 -2.92 -21.49 -13.39
C SER A 368 -3.15 -22.39 -14.61
N ASP A 369 -2.39 -22.19 -15.69
CA ASP A 369 -2.47 -22.97 -16.92
C ASP A 369 -1.10 -23.56 -17.32
N TRP A 370 -0.92 -24.84 -17.00
CA TRP A 370 0.27 -25.60 -17.35
C TRP A 370 0.45 -25.83 -18.86
N GLY A 371 -0.64 -25.92 -19.63
CA GLY A 371 -0.57 -26.09 -21.08
C GLY A 371 -0.05 -24.82 -21.76
N GLN A 372 -0.54 -23.66 -21.33
CA GLN A 372 -0.06 -22.38 -21.83
C GLN A 372 1.40 -22.12 -21.43
N MET A 373 1.79 -22.47 -20.21
CA MET A 373 3.19 -22.37 -19.76
C MET A 373 4.12 -23.25 -20.58
N GLU A 374 3.74 -24.49 -20.86
CA GLU A 374 4.48 -25.40 -21.73
C GLU A 374 4.67 -24.80 -23.14
N ALA A 375 3.62 -24.18 -23.69
CA ALA A 375 3.69 -23.53 -25.00
C ALA A 375 4.68 -22.36 -25.01
N TYR A 376 4.69 -21.53 -23.96
CA TYR A 376 5.66 -20.43 -23.81
C TYR A 376 7.10 -20.95 -23.68
N ILE A 377 7.34 -21.96 -22.83
CA ILE A 377 8.68 -22.55 -22.66
C ILE A 377 9.16 -23.19 -23.97
N ASN A 378 8.30 -23.93 -24.68
CA ASN A 378 8.63 -24.51 -25.99
C ASN A 378 9.00 -23.42 -27.02
N ARG A 379 8.29 -22.28 -27.02
CA ARG A 379 8.66 -21.12 -27.86
C ARG A 379 10.02 -20.57 -27.43
N ALA A 380 10.26 -20.40 -26.13
CA ALA A 380 11.52 -19.90 -25.61
C ALA A 380 12.71 -20.80 -25.98
N VAL A 381 12.55 -22.13 -25.92
CA VAL A 381 13.59 -23.12 -26.29
C VAL A 381 14.04 -23.00 -27.76
N LYS A 382 13.15 -22.55 -28.66
CA LYS A 382 13.51 -22.32 -30.08
C LYS A 382 14.53 -21.20 -30.23
N TYR A 383 14.39 -20.13 -29.45
CA TYR A 383 15.20 -18.92 -29.52
C TYR A 383 16.29 -18.84 -28.45
N GLY A 384 16.22 -19.70 -27.43
CA GLY A 384 17.20 -19.81 -26.38
C GLY A 384 18.44 -20.60 -26.78
N GLY A 385 19.53 -20.36 -26.05
CA GLY A 385 20.82 -21.02 -26.23
C GLY A 385 20.85 -22.47 -25.74
N GLN A 386 22.04 -23.08 -25.82
CA GLN A 386 22.25 -24.48 -25.46
C GLN A 386 21.89 -24.80 -24.01
N SER A 387 22.16 -23.89 -23.06
CA SER A 387 21.85 -24.09 -21.64
C SER A 387 20.36 -24.35 -21.42
N LEU A 388 19.48 -23.52 -21.99
CA LEU A 388 18.03 -23.70 -21.89
C LEU A 388 17.57 -25.02 -22.53
N ARG A 389 18.14 -25.39 -23.67
CA ARG A 389 17.81 -26.66 -24.35
C ARG A 389 18.18 -27.87 -23.50
N THR A 390 19.33 -27.84 -22.83
CA THR A 390 19.76 -28.88 -21.91
C THR A 390 18.85 -28.93 -20.68
N GLY A 391 18.59 -27.80 -20.03
CA GLY A 391 17.70 -27.74 -18.86
C GLY A 391 16.28 -28.17 -19.19
N PHE A 392 15.76 -27.79 -20.36
CA PHE A 392 14.43 -28.22 -20.82
C PHE A 392 14.32 -29.73 -21.06
N LYS A 393 15.38 -30.37 -21.57
CA LYS A 393 15.42 -31.83 -21.73
C LYS A 393 15.33 -32.58 -20.40
N GLU A 394 15.95 -32.03 -19.35
CA GLU A 394 15.85 -32.57 -17.99
C GLU A 394 14.47 -32.30 -17.37
N PHE A 395 13.93 -31.10 -17.55
CA PHE A 395 12.65 -30.67 -16.99
C PHE A 395 11.43 -31.37 -17.61
N LYS A 396 11.41 -31.54 -18.94
CA LYS A 396 10.19 -31.91 -19.69
C LYS A 396 9.56 -33.24 -19.26
N PRO A 397 10.31 -34.35 -19.08
CA PRO A 397 9.73 -35.62 -18.64
C PRO A 397 9.05 -35.51 -17.28
N TRP A 398 9.66 -34.77 -16.36
CA TRP A 398 9.15 -34.58 -14.99
C TRP A 398 7.91 -33.69 -14.96
N PHE A 399 7.90 -32.64 -15.77
CA PHE A 399 6.73 -31.79 -15.93
C PHE A 399 5.56 -32.56 -16.55
N ASP A 400 5.81 -33.45 -17.51
CA ASP A 400 4.77 -34.29 -18.09
C ASP A 400 4.21 -35.32 -17.10
N ALA A 401 5.07 -35.92 -16.27
CA ALA A 401 4.63 -36.80 -15.18
C ALA A 401 3.75 -36.03 -14.19
N LEU A 402 4.19 -34.83 -13.78
CA LEU A 402 3.45 -33.95 -12.89
C LEU A 402 2.07 -33.58 -13.44
N ARG A 403 2.01 -33.13 -14.70
CA ARG A 403 0.75 -32.77 -15.37
C ARG A 403 -0.22 -33.92 -15.46
N LYS A 404 0.28 -35.15 -15.65
CA LYS A 404 -0.53 -36.38 -15.73
C LYS A 404 -0.88 -36.95 -14.35
N GLY A 405 -0.47 -36.31 -13.26
CA GLY A 405 -0.66 -36.81 -11.89
C GLY A 405 0.07 -38.13 -11.62
N LYS A 406 1.09 -38.46 -12.43
CA LYS A 406 1.89 -39.69 -12.26
C LYS A 406 3.03 -39.41 -11.29
N ALA A 407 3.27 -40.35 -10.39
CA ALA A 407 4.45 -40.33 -9.55
C ALA A 407 5.68 -40.71 -10.39
N LEU A 408 6.85 -40.16 -10.01
CA LEU A 408 8.12 -40.51 -10.62
C LEU A 408 8.63 -41.82 -10.02
N PRO A 409 9.11 -42.79 -10.83
CA PRO A 409 9.67 -44.02 -10.33
C PRO A 409 10.93 -43.75 -9.50
N LYS A 410 11.04 -44.37 -8.32
CA LYS A 410 12.27 -44.35 -7.50
C LYS A 410 13.50 -44.90 -8.21
N THR A 411 13.32 -45.63 -9.31
CA THR A 411 14.40 -46.26 -10.08
C THR A 411 15.05 -45.32 -11.11
N GLU A 412 14.51 -44.12 -11.34
CA GLU A 412 15.15 -43.15 -12.25
C GLU A 412 16.44 -42.60 -11.62
N GLU A 413 17.56 -42.68 -12.36
CA GLU A 413 18.91 -42.30 -11.89
C GLU A 413 18.96 -40.89 -11.26
N HIS A 414 18.26 -39.93 -11.87
CA HIS A 414 18.19 -38.56 -11.38
C HIS A 414 17.37 -38.41 -10.09
N VAL A 415 16.31 -39.23 -9.91
CA VAL A 415 15.51 -39.26 -8.67
C VAL A 415 16.31 -39.90 -7.55
N ILE A 416 17.01 -41.01 -7.82
CA ILE A 416 17.92 -41.67 -6.88
C ILE A 416 18.98 -40.68 -6.40
N LYS A 417 19.59 -39.94 -7.32
CA LYS A 417 20.62 -38.95 -6.99
C LYS A 417 20.08 -37.85 -6.09
N LEU A 418 18.90 -37.31 -6.38
CA LEU A 418 18.32 -36.21 -5.59
C LEU A 418 17.88 -36.68 -4.20
N LEU A 419 17.33 -37.89 -4.08
CA LEU A 419 17.01 -38.51 -2.78
C LEU A 419 18.28 -38.80 -1.97
N SER A 420 19.33 -39.32 -2.61
CA SER A 420 20.64 -39.52 -2.02
C SER A 420 21.25 -38.21 -1.52
N GLU A 421 21.15 -37.14 -2.31
CA GLU A 421 21.63 -35.80 -1.92
C GLU A 421 20.85 -35.27 -0.70
N TYR A 422 19.53 -35.47 -0.66
CA TYR A 422 18.69 -35.09 0.49
C TYR A 422 19.05 -35.87 1.76
N GLU A 423 19.25 -37.19 1.67
CA GLU A 423 19.72 -38.01 2.79
C GLU A 423 21.11 -37.58 3.27
N GLU A 424 22.03 -37.28 2.35
CA GLU A 424 23.37 -36.79 2.69
C GLU A 424 23.28 -35.45 3.43
N THR A 425 22.43 -34.52 2.97
CA THR A 425 22.20 -33.24 3.65
C THR A 425 21.61 -33.43 5.05
N SER A 426 20.64 -34.32 5.22
CA SER A 426 20.09 -34.64 6.54
C SER A 426 21.16 -35.21 7.49
N ASN A 427 22.04 -36.07 6.97
CA ASN A 427 23.17 -36.60 7.73
C ASN A 427 24.19 -35.51 8.08
N LYS A 428 24.47 -34.57 7.16
CA LYS A 428 25.33 -33.40 7.42
C LYS A 428 24.74 -32.52 8.52
N ARG A 429 23.43 -32.24 8.48
CA ARG A 429 22.72 -31.47 9.52
C ARG A 429 22.88 -32.12 10.90
N LYS A 430 22.66 -33.43 11.01
CA LYS A 430 22.86 -34.19 12.26
C LYS A 430 24.32 -34.19 12.75
N ALA A 431 25.28 -34.09 11.83
CA ALA A 431 26.71 -34.10 12.14
C ALA A 431 27.27 -32.72 12.52
N LEU A 432 26.51 -31.62 12.39
CA LEU A 432 27.00 -30.26 12.62
C LEU A 432 27.55 -30.06 14.04
N THR A 433 26.87 -30.58 15.07
CA THR A 433 27.29 -30.45 16.48
C THR A 433 28.64 -31.14 16.71
N LYS A 434 28.79 -32.38 16.24
CA LYS A 434 30.05 -33.14 16.32
C LYS A 434 31.17 -32.45 15.53
N LEU A 435 30.84 -31.83 14.40
CA LEU A 435 31.80 -31.09 13.58
C LEU A 435 32.25 -29.80 14.27
N SER A 436 31.36 -29.13 15.00
CA SER A 436 31.68 -27.95 15.82
C SER A 436 32.67 -28.29 16.92
N GLU A 437 32.39 -29.35 17.70
CA GLU A 437 33.27 -29.86 18.76
C GLU A 437 34.67 -30.22 18.23
N LYS A 438 34.73 -30.90 17.08
CA LYS A 438 36.01 -31.29 16.44
C LYS A 438 36.89 -30.09 16.04
N ASN A 439 36.30 -28.91 15.84
CA ASN A 439 36.98 -27.69 15.41
C ASN A 439 37.21 -26.68 16.56
N GLU A 440 36.77 -26.96 17.79
CA GLU A 440 36.77 -26.03 18.92
C GLU A 440 38.14 -25.42 19.28
N LYS A 441 39.24 -26.11 18.98
CA LYS A 441 40.62 -25.65 19.23
C LYS A 441 41.46 -25.51 17.96
N LYS A 442 40.79 -25.38 16.80
CA LYS A 442 41.44 -25.26 15.49
C LYS A 442 41.12 -23.92 14.87
N ASP A 443 41.82 -23.58 13.79
CA ASP A 443 41.63 -22.33 13.05
C ASP A 443 40.16 -22.09 12.67
N LYS A 444 39.41 -23.17 12.42
CA LYS A 444 38.00 -23.18 12.01
C LYS A 444 36.99 -23.21 13.16
N ALA A 445 37.38 -22.84 14.38
CA ALA A 445 36.46 -22.80 15.53
C ALA A 445 35.30 -21.81 15.29
N LEU A 446 34.09 -22.23 15.69
CA LEU A 446 32.97 -21.30 15.85
C LEU A 446 33.22 -20.39 17.06
N CYS A 447 32.82 -19.12 16.96
CA CYS A 447 32.73 -18.25 18.13
C CYS A 447 31.58 -18.67 19.06
N GLU A 448 31.60 -18.23 20.31
CA GLU A 448 30.62 -18.65 21.33
C GLU A 448 29.17 -18.39 20.89
N ASN A 449 28.89 -17.23 20.31
CA ASN A 449 27.57 -16.88 19.79
C ASN A 449 27.11 -17.84 18.68
N ALA A 450 28.01 -18.16 17.74
CA ALA A 450 27.68 -19.08 16.65
C ALA A 450 27.52 -20.54 17.13
N LYS A 451 28.25 -20.95 18.18
CA LYS A 451 28.05 -22.25 18.82
C LYS A 451 26.69 -22.32 19.52
N SER A 452 26.31 -21.27 20.23
CA SER A 452 25.01 -21.17 20.90
C SER A 452 23.87 -21.25 19.88
N ASP A 453 23.94 -20.46 18.80
CA ASP A 453 22.95 -20.52 17.73
C ASP A 453 22.92 -21.90 17.06
N LEU A 454 24.06 -22.58 16.87
CA LEU A 454 24.10 -23.94 16.32
C LEU A 454 23.47 -24.97 17.26
N ALA A 455 23.62 -24.82 18.58
CA ALA A 455 22.96 -25.70 19.55
C ALA A 455 21.44 -25.53 19.50
N GLN A 456 20.95 -24.31 19.29
CA GLN A 456 19.52 -24.02 19.09
C GLN A 456 18.97 -24.62 17.79
N VAL A 457 19.77 -24.68 16.72
CA VAL A 457 19.40 -25.42 15.50
C VAL A 457 19.24 -26.92 15.75
N TYR A 458 20.09 -27.52 16.59
CA TYR A 458 19.95 -28.92 16.97
C TYR A 458 18.72 -29.16 17.85
N GLY A 459 18.36 -28.18 18.68
CA GLY A 459 17.13 -28.19 19.48
C GLY A 459 15.86 -27.84 18.72
N GLU A 460 15.92 -27.64 17.39
CA GLU A 460 14.80 -27.19 16.53
C GLU A 460 14.20 -25.83 16.95
N GLU A 461 14.94 -25.02 17.72
CA GLU A 461 14.52 -23.67 18.13
C GLU A 461 14.83 -22.61 17.07
N LYS A 462 15.78 -22.90 16.17
CA LYS A 462 16.22 -22.03 15.07
C LYS A 462 16.45 -22.80 13.79
N SER A 463 16.27 -22.14 12.65
CA SER A 463 16.66 -22.68 11.34
C SER A 463 18.15 -22.46 11.04
N ILE A 464 18.71 -23.26 10.13
CA ILE A 464 20.07 -23.01 9.61
C ILE A 464 20.10 -21.67 8.87
N GLY A 465 18.98 -21.30 8.23
CA GLY A 465 18.75 -20.01 7.59
C GLY A 465 19.15 -18.81 8.45
N GLU A 466 18.74 -18.78 9.72
CA GLU A 466 19.07 -17.68 10.63
C GLU A 466 20.57 -17.52 10.87
N ILE A 467 21.30 -18.64 11.00
CA ILE A 467 22.75 -18.62 11.18
C ILE A 467 23.42 -18.11 9.89
N LEU A 468 22.93 -18.54 8.73
CA LEU A 468 23.44 -18.09 7.43
C LEU A 468 23.24 -16.59 7.22
N ILE A 469 22.11 -16.01 7.66
CA ILE A 469 21.88 -14.55 7.63
C ILE A 469 22.93 -13.84 8.49
N LYS A 470 23.12 -14.26 9.74
CA LYS A 470 24.13 -13.68 10.64
C LYS A 470 25.55 -13.81 10.09
N LEU A 471 25.86 -14.91 9.40
CA LEU A 471 27.12 -15.09 8.68
C LEU A 471 27.26 -14.12 7.51
N ALA A 472 26.23 -13.94 6.70
CA ALA A 472 26.23 -13.01 5.58
C ALA A 472 26.41 -11.55 6.05
N GLU A 473 25.76 -11.17 7.15
CA GLU A 473 25.83 -9.84 7.77
C GLU A 473 27.07 -9.60 8.64
N ASN A 474 27.98 -10.57 8.72
CA ASN A 474 29.19 -10.52 9.53
C ASN A 474 28.93 -10.22 11.03
N LYS A 475 27.84 -10.75 11.58
CA LYS A 475 27.45 -10.57 12.99
C LYS A 475 28.22 -11.47 13.97
N TYR A 476 28.97 -12.44 13.46
CA TYR A 476 29.81 -13.33 14.27
C TYR A 476 31.26 -12.89 14.21
N ALA A 477 31.88 -12.69 15.37
CA ALA A 477 33.29 -12.39 15.48
C ALA A 477 34.12 -13.69 15.36
N PHE A 478 34.53 -14.03 14.14
CA PHE A 478 35.48 -15.12 13.92
C PHE A 478 36.92 -14.65 14.08
N ASN A 479 37.79 -15.56 14.52
CA ASN A 479 39.22 -15.28 14.65
C ASN A 479 39.93 -15.20 13.28
N ASN A 480 39.31 -15.70 12.22
CA ASN A 480 39.83 -15.72 10.85
C ASN A 480 38.67 -15.75 9.83
N ASP A 481 38.79 -14.97 8.75
CA ASP A 481 37.83 -14.94 7.64
C ASP A 481 37.66 -16.32 6.96
N GLY A 482 38.72 -17.14 6.97
CA GLY A 482 38.67 -18.52 6.49
C GLY A 482 37.65 -19.40 7.22
N SER A 483 37.35 -19.08 8.47
CA SER A 483 36.38 -19.82 9.31
C SER A 483 34.96 -19.45 8.95
N ARG A 484 34.69 -18.16 8.69
CA ARG A 484 33.39 -17.67 8.23
C ARG A 484 33.01 -18.32 6.88
N SER A 485 33.94 -18.32 5.92
CA SER A 485 33.73 -18.96 4.61
C SER A 485 33.55 -20.48 4.69
N TYR A 486 34.31 -21.14 5.57
CA TYR A 486 34.16 -22.58 5.81
C TYR A 486 32.77 -22.93 6.37
N TRP A 487 32.34 -22.23 7.42
CA TRP A 487 31.05 -22.49 8.05
C TRP A 487 29.86 -22.10 7.17
N ALA A 488 29.96 -21.01 6.41
CA ALA A 488 28.96 -20.66 5.40
C ALA A 488 28.72 -21.83 4.41
N ARG A 489 29.80 -22.41 3.88
CA ARG A 489 29.70 -23.56 2.97
C ARG A 489 29.10 -24.79 3.67
N VAL A 490 29.61 -25.16 4.85
CA VAL A 490 29.14 -26.33 5.60
C VAL A 490 27.66 -26.25 5.92
N LEU A 491 27.19 -25.07 6.36
CA LEU A 491 25.78 -24.85 6.69
C LEU A 491 24.91 -24.85 5.43
N CYS A 492 25.38 -24.30 4.31
CA CYS A 492 24.66 -24.42 3.03
C CYS A 492 24.52 -25.89 2.59
N GLU A 493 25.54 -26.72 2.80
CA GLU A 493 25.48 -28.17 2.49
C GLU A 493 24.55 -28.95 3.45
N ALA A 494 24.20 -28.38 4.60
CA ALA A 494 23.31 -28.95 5.61
C ALA A 494 21.88 -28.37 5.57
N ALA A 495 21.64 -27.32 4.78
CA ALA A 495 20.34 -26.68 4.62
C ALA A 495 19.39 -27.53 3.77
N SER A 496 18.19 -27.79 4.28
CA SER A 496 17.21 -28.68 3.63
C SER A 496 15.75 -28.27 3.81
N GLU A 497 15.48 -27.22 4.56
CA GLU A 497 14.12 -26.75 4.86
C GLU A 497 13.79 -25.44 4.14
N MET A 498 12.50 -25.17 3.96
CA MET A 498 12.06 -23.93 3.29
C MET A 498 12.48 -22.68 4.07
N GLU A 499 12.53 -22.76 5.40
CA GLU A 499 12.99 -21.69 6.30
C GLU A 499 14.47 -21.33 6.07
N ASP A 500 15.27 -22.26 5.55
CA ASP A 500 16.69 -22.01 5.25
C ASP A 500 16.87 -21.11 4.01
N SER A 501 15.85 -21.00 3.16
CA SER A 501 15.94 -20.35 1.85
C SER A 501 16.39 -18.88 1.92
N GLN A 502 15.92 -18.11 2.91
CA GLN A 502 16.33 -16.72 3.10
C GLN A 502 17.81 -16.58 3.47
N GLY A 503 18.32 -17.50 4.31
CA GLY A 503 19.73 -17.55 4.64
C GLY A 503 20.60 -17.94 3.45
N LEU A 504 20.15 -18.92 2.66
CA LEU A 504 20.83 -19.30 1.41
C LEU A 504 20.88 -18.14 0.41
N LEU A 505 19.80 -17.37 0.29
CA LEU A 505 19.77 -16.15 -0.52
C LEU A 505 20.76 -15.10 -0.01
N ALA A 506 20.83 -14.87 1.31
CA ALA A 506 21.77 -13.93 1.90
C ALA A 506 23.23 -14.28 1.58
N ILE A 507 23.57 -15.58 1.60
CA ILE A 507 24.88 -16.07 1.17
C ILE A 507 25.14 -15.79 -0.32
N LEU A 508 24.15 -16.04 -1.20
CA LEU A 508 24.28 -15.76 -2.63
C LEU A 508 24.49 -14.27 -2.93
N LYS A 509 23.92 -13.37 -2.12
CA LYS A 509 24.12 -11.92 -2.24
C LYS A 509 25.47 -11.44 -1.70
N SER A 510 26.13 -12.23 -0.85
CA SER A 510 27.44 -11.90 -0.30
C SER A 510 28.57 -12.23 -1.28
N GLN A 511 29.33 -11.22 -1.73
CA GLN A 511 30.50 -11.42 -2.59
C GLN A 511 31.66 -12.10 -1.86
N GLU A 512 31.81 -11.81 -0.56
CA GLU A 512 32.87 -12.37 0.31
C GLU A 512 32.71 -13.89 0.51
N LEU A 513 31.48 -14.40 0.45
CA LEU A 513 31.16 -15.81 0.68
C LEU A 513 30.92 -16.59 -0.62
N SER A 514 31.53 -16.16 -1.72
CA SER A 514 31.43 -16.80 -3.05
C SER A 514 31.77 -18.30 -3.04
N VAL A 515 32.65 -18.74 -2.12
CA VAL A 515 33.02 -20.16 -1.91
C VAL A 515 31.81 -21.03 -1.54
N ALA A 516 30.77 -20.45 -0.94
CA ALA A 516 29.55 -21.15 -0.53
C ALA A 516 28.43 -21.09 -1.59
N HIS A 517 28.54 -20.26 -2.63
CA HIS A 517 27.46 -20.04 -3.61
C HIS A 517 27.02 -21.33 -4.31
N SER A 518 27.97 -22.21 -4.67
CA SER A 518 27.63 -23.48 -5.32
C SER A 518 26.83 -24.41 -4.41
N ALA A 519 27.17 -24.44 -3.11
CA ALA A 519 26.41 -25.22 -2.14
C ALA A 519 25.00 -24.61 -1.93
N ALA A 520 24.91 -23.28 -1.84
CA ALA A 520 23.64 -22.59 -1.67
C ALA A 520 22.67 -22.83 -2.85
N ARG A 521 23.15 -22.79 -4.09
CA ARG A 521 22.31 -23.08 -5.29
C ARG A 521 21.79 -24.52 -5.29
N LYS A 522 22.63 -25.48 -4.90
CA LYS A 522 22.23 -26.89 -4.79
C LYS A 522 21.16 -27.09 -3.71
N ALA A 523 21.34 -26.46 -2.55
CA ALA A 523 20.35 -26.50 -1.46
C ALA A 523 19.02 -25.91 -1.90
N LEU A 524 19.00 -24.72 -2.53
CA LEU A 524 17.77 -24.10 -3.02
C LEU A 524 17.05 -24.96 -4.07
N ARG A 525 17.80 -25.57 -5.01
CA ARG A 525 17.24 -26.50 -6.01
C ARG A 525 16.61 -27.73 -5.35
N MET A 526 17.26 -28.29 -4.34
CA MET A 526 16.77 -29.45 -3.60
C MET A 526 15.52 -29.11 -2.77
N ILE A 527 15.55 -27.99 -2.04
CA ILE A 527 14.39 -27.49 -1.27
C ILE A 527 13.19 -27.29 -2.19
N ASP A 528 13.38 -26.66 -3.35
CA ASP A 528 12.33 -26.47 -4.36
C ASP A 528 11.72 -27.80 -4.82
N PHE A 529 12.55 -28.78 -5.16
CA PHE A 529 12.08 -30.08 -5.60
C PHE A 529 11.32 -30.84 -4.51
N ILE A 530 11.84 -30.89 -3.28
CA ILE A 530 11.20 -31.63 -2.18
C ILE A 530 9.84 -31.03 -1.81
N ASN A 531 9.71 -29.70 -1.83
CA ASN A 531 8.47 -29.03 -1.43
C ASN A 531 7.45 -28.91 -2.57
N PHE A 532 7.90 -28.68 -3.82
CA PHE A 532 7.02 -28.32 -4.93
C PHE A 532 7.08 -29.28 -6.12
N GLY A 533 8.02 -30.21 -6.13
CA GLY A 533 8.23 -31.15 -7.23
C GLY A 533 7.11 -32.18 -7.42
N PRO A 534 7.27 -33.08 -8.41
CA PRO A 534 6.38 -34.21 -8.61
C PRO A 534 6.45 -35.21 -7.45
N LYS A 535 5.35 -35.93 -7.20
CA LYS A 535 5.34 -37.02 -6.22
C LYS A 535 6.29 -38.13 -6.68
N ILE A 536 6.95 -38.78 -5.74
CA ILE A 536 7.80 -39.95 -5.97
C ILE A 536 7.04 -41.18 -5.46
N GLU A 537 7.12 -42.29 -6.19
CA GLU A 537 6.50 -43.59 -5.81
C GLU A 537 7.03 -44.15 -4.50
#